data_AF-A0A1F7LZD1-F1
#
_entry.id   AF-A0A1F7LZD1-F1
#
_cell.length_a   1.000
_cell.length_b   1.000
_cell.length_c   1.000
_cell.angle_alpha   90.00
_cell.angle_beta   90.00
_cell.angle_gamma   90.00
#
_symmetry.space_group_name_H-M   'P 1'
#
loop_
_entity.id
_entity.type
_entity.pdbx_description
1 polymer ?
#
loop_
_entity_poly.entity_id
_entity_poly.type
_entity_poly.pdbx_seq_one_letter_code
_entity_poly.pdbx_strand_id
1 'polypeptide(L)'
;MKRVVTLVDVMVLLVVMALVGCGRGETPQQKATARLARAETAMEACKQRSGLAATPTPTTVILDDPATKGQMLTPQMADQLRMKAQCRIELDELLEARRGAAPGQ
;
A
#
# COMPACT_ATOMS: atom_id res chain seq x y z
N MET A 1 -2.42 -48.18 29.34
CA MET A 1 -1.65 -46.91 29.36
C MET A 1 -1.13 -46.51 27.97
N LYS A 2 -0.44 -47.39 27.22
CA LYS A 2 0.07 -47.10 25.86
C LYS A 2 -0.95 -46.51 24.87
N ARG A 3 -2.18 -47.05 24.81
CA ARG A 3 -3.24 -46.59 23.89
C ARG A 3 -3.81 -45.19 24.21
N VAL A 4 -3.78 -44.79 25.48
CA VAL A 4 -4.28 -43.47 25.92
C VAL A 4 -3.27 -42.39 25.53
N VAL A 5 -1.97 -42.67 25.69
CA VAL A 5 -0.88 -41.77 25.30
C VAL A 5 -0.92 -41.49 23.79
N THR A 6 -1.17 -42.51 22.96
CA THR A 6 -1.25 -42.35 21.49
C THR A 6 -2.44 -41.48 21.05
N LEU A 7 -3.59 -41.57 21.72
CA LEU A 7 -4.77 -40.76 21.39
C LEU A 7 -4.60 -39.29 21.78
N VAL A 8 -3.93 -39.03 22.90
CA VAL A 8 -3.60 -37.67 23.35
C VAL A 8 -2.61 -37.02 22.39
N ASP A 9 -1.57 -37.75 21.97
CA ASP A 9 -0.59 -37.27 20.98
C ASP A 9 -1.25 -36.94 19.63
N VAL A 10 -2.15 -37.80 19.14
CA VAL A 10 -2.86 -37.57 17.87
C VAL A 10 -3.80 -36.37 17.95
N MET A 11 -4.50 -36.18 19.07
CA MET A 11 -5.34 -34.99 19.27
C MET A 11 -4.52 -33.71 19.35
N VAL A 12 -3.38 -33.72 20.04
CA VAL A 12 -2.47 -32.57 20.09
C VAL A 12 -1.92 -32.25 18.70
N LEU A 13 -1.52 -33.26 17.93
CA LEU A 13 -1.09 -33.11 16.54
C LEU A 13 -2.18 -32.51 15.63
N LEU A 14 -3.44 -32.95 15.79
CA LEU A 14 -4.57 -32.41 15.03
C LEU A 14 -4.89 -30.96 15.41
N VAL A 15 -4.78 -30.60 16.68
CA VAL A 15 -4.97 -29.21 17.14
C VAL A 15 -3.82 -28.32 16.65
N VAL A 16 -2.58 -28.79 16.68
CA VAL A 16 -1.42 -28.06 16.13
C VAL A 16 -1.56 -27.90 14.61
N MET A 17 -1.99 -28.93 13.87
CA MET A 17 -2.27 -28.81 12.43
C MET A 17 -3.44 -27.86 12.12
N ALA A 18 -4.48 -27.86 12.95
CA ALA A 18 -5.60 -26.92 12.80
C ALA A 18 -5.17 -25.46 13.05
N LEU A 19 -4.22 -25.23 13.96
CA LEU A 19 -3.65 -23.91 14.23
C LEU A 19 -2.68 -23.43 13.14
N VAL A 20 -1.97 -24.34 12.45
CA VAL A 20 -1.17 -24.02 11.26
C VAL A 20 -2.06 -23.59 10.07
N GLY A 21 -3.35 -23.92 10.11
CA GLY A 21 -4.37 -23.48 9.15
C GLY A 21 -4.86 -22.03 9.31
N CYS A 22 -4.34 -21.25 10.28
CA CYS A 22 -4.61 -19.81 10.40
C CYS A 22 -3.86 -18.96 9.36
N GLY A 23 -3.17 -19.58 8.41
CA GLY A 23 -2.75 -18.95 7.16
C GLY A 23 -3.78 -19.18 6.06
N ARG A 24 -5.02 -18.67 6.19
CA ARG A 24 -5.91 -18.54 5.03
C ARG A 24 -5.22 -17.57 4.07
N GLY A 25 -4.50 -18.12 3.10
CA GLY A 25 -3.66 -17.37 2.20
C GLY A 25 -4.47 -16.28 1.50
N GLU A 26 -4.21 -15.03 1.84
CA GLU A 26 -4.77 -13.89 1.11
C GLU A 26 -4.42 -14.06 -0.36
N THR A 27 -5.41 -13.88 -1.23
CA THR A 27 -5.17 -13.92 -2.68
C THR A 27 -4.19 -12.80 -3.05
N PRO A 28 -3.40 -12.94 -4.13
CA PRO A 28 -2.56 -11.86 -4.62
C PRO A 28 -3.33 -10.54 -4.78
N GLN A 29 -4.59 -10.62 -5.22
CA GLN A 29 -5.48 -9.47 -5.34
C GLN A 29 -5.81 -8.83 -3.98
N GLN A 30 -6.12 -9.63 -2.96
CA GLN A 30 -6.37 -9.11 -1.60
C GLN A 30 -5.14 -8.40 -1.04
N LYS A 31 -3.94 -8.98 -1.25
CA LYS A 31 -2.68 -8.35 -0.83
C LYS A 31 -2.41 -7.04 -1.58
N ALA A 32 -2.67 -6.99 -2.88
CA ALA A 32 -2.51 -5.78 -3.68
C ALA A 32 -3.47 -4.65 -3.22
N THR A 33 -4.75 -4.99 -2.99
CA THR A 33 -5.74 -4.04 -2.44
C THR A 33 -5.33 -3.54 -1.04
N ALA A 34 -4.84 -4.43 -0.17
CA ALA A 34 -4.36 -4.05 1.15
C ALA A 34 -3.09 -3.17 1.10
N ARG A 35 -2.19 -3.41 0.13
CA ARG A 35 -1.04 -2.52 -0.13
C ARG A 35 -1.52 -1.14 -0.59
N LEU A 36 -2.47 -1.09 -1.52
CA LEU A 36 -3.04 0.16 -2.02
C LEU A 36 -3.68 0.99 -0.90
N ALA A 37 -4.54 0.40 -0.07
CA ALA A 37 -5.17 1.12 1.04
C ALA A 37 -4.16 1.69 2.04
N ARG A 38 -3.07 0.95 2.33
CA ARG A 38 -1.98 1.43 3.18
C ARG A 38 -1.23 2.59 2.53
N ALA A 39 -0.93 2.50 1.24
CA ALA A 39 -0.25 3.56 0.50
C ALA A 39 -1.10 4.84 0.41
N GLU A 40 -2.42 4.72 0.21
CA GLU A 40 -3.35 5.85 0.22
C GLU A 40 -3.39 6.54 1.59
N THR A 41 -3.42 5.74 2.66
CA THR A 41 -3.39 6.28 4.04
C THR A 41 -2.08 6.99 4.33
N ALA A 42 -0.94 6.42 3.94
CA ALA A 42 0.38 7.03 4.12
C ALA A 42 0.51 8.35 3.34
N MET A 43 0.03 8.36 2.09
CA MET A 43 0.02 9.56 1.26
C MET A 43 -0.83 10.67 1.88
N GLU A 44 -2.03 10.34 2.36
CA GLU A 44 -2.91 11.31 3.01
C GLU A 44 -2.30 11.85 4.31
N ALA A 45 -1.65 10.99 5.11
CA ALA A 45 -0.92 11.42 6.30
C ALA A 45 0.23 12.38 5.94
N CYS A 46 0.97 12.12 4.85
CA CYS A 46 2.00 13.05 4.39
C CYS A 46 1.41 14.40 3.95
N LYS A 47 0.31 14.38 3.18
CA LYS A 47 -0.39 15.60 2.76
C LYS A 47 -0.83 16.45 3.95
N GLN A 48 -1.40 15.82 4.98
CA GLN A 48 -1.83 16.52 6.20
C GLN A 48 -0.65 17.20 6.91
N ARG A 49 0.46 16.48 7.13
CA ARG A 49 1.67 17.04 7.77
C ARG A 49 2.29 18.18 6.96
N SER A 50 2.12 18.15 5.64
CA SER A 50 2.70 19.12 4.71
C SER A 50 1.80 20.31 4.41
N GLY A 51 0.58 20.35 4.97
CA GLY A 51 -0.41 21.40 4.65
C GLY A 51 -1.00 21.30 3.24
N LEU A 52 -0.95 20.11 2.61
CA LEU A 52 -1.35 19.83 1.23
C LEU A 52 -2.62 18.96 1.15
N ALA A 53 -3.42 18.89 2.22
CA ALA A 53 -4.60 18.01 2.30
C ALA A 53 -5.60 18.22 1.15
N ALA A 54 -5.84 19.48 0.77
CA ALA A 54 -6.73 19.85 -0.33
C ALA A 54 -6.11 19.71 -1.72
N THR A 55 -4.79 19.53 -1.81
CA THR A 55 -4.10 19.40 -3.09
C THR A 55 -4.35 18.00 -3.67
N PRO A 56 -4.75 17.88 -4.95
CA PRO A 56 -4.90 16.57 -5.59
C PRO A 56 -3.57 15.82 -5.61
N THR A 57 -3.59 14.51 -5.35
CA THR A 57 -2.40 13.67 -5.43
C THR A 57 -1.92 13.55 -6.89
N PRO A 58 -0.65 13.85 -7.19
CA PRO A 58 -0.09 13.67 -8.52
C PRO A 58 -0.20 12.22 -9.00
N THR A 59 -0.34 12.03 -10.31
CA THR A 59 -0.33 10.70 -10.96
C THR A 59 1.06 10.27 -11.41
N THR A 60 2.04 11.16 -11.25
CA THR A 60 3.44 10.95 -11.61
C THR A 60 4.34 11.62 -10.57
N VAL A 61 5.57 11.18 -10.57
CA VAL A 61 6.61 11.64 -9.66
C VAL A 61 7.66 12.51 -10.38
N ILE A 62 7.48 12.74 -11.68
CA ILE A 62 8.38 13.57 -12.50
C ILE A 62 8.28 15.03 -12.04
N LEU A 63 9.41 15.63 -11.64
CA LEU A 63 9.50 17.03 -11.22
C LEU A 63 9.61 17.99 -12.41
N ASP A 64 10.54 17.71 -13.34
CA ASP A 64 10.68 18.45 -14.59
C ASP A 64 9.86 17.78 -15.68
N ASP A 65 8.55 18.07 -15.69
CA ASP A 65 7.65 17.55 -16.72
C ASP A 65 7.75 18.43 -17.99
N PRO A 66 8.25 17.87 -19.12
CA PRO A 66 8.40 18.63 -20.36
C PRO A 66 7.07 19.19 -20.88
N ALA A 67 5.92 18.60 -20.55
CA ALA A 67 4.62 19.12 -20.93
C ALA A 67 4.29 20.46 -20.23
N THR A 68 4.92 20.72 -19.10
CA THR A 68 4.71 21.94 -18.28
C THR A 68 5.88 22.91 -18.32
N LYS A 69 6.95 22.58 -19.06
CA LYS A 69 8.16 23.38 -19.14
C LYS A 69 7.88 24.76 -19.74
N GLY A 70 8.33 25.81 -19.07
CA GLY A 70 8.14 27.20 -19.50
C GLY A 70 6.74 27.76 -19.26
N GLN A 71 5.82 26.99 -18.67
CA GLN A 71 4.53 27.52 -18.22
C GLN A 71 4.70 28.37 -16.97
N MET A 72 3.81 29.36 -16.79
CA MET A 72 3.79 30.18 -15.57
C MET A 72 3.44 29.31 -14.35
N LEU A 73 4.23 29.43 -13.29
CA LEU A 73 4.01 28.67 -12.07
C LEU A 73 2.74 29.15 -11.37
N THR A 74 1.68 28.34 -11.40
CA THR A 74 0.46 28.58 -10.65
C THR A 74 0.59 28.08 -9.20
N PRO A 75 -0.23 28.58 -8.25
CA PRO A 75 -0.24 28.06 -6.87
C PRO A 75 -0.48 26.54 -6.82
N GLN A 76 -1.38 26.03 -7.66
CA GLN A 76 -1.67 24.60 -7.72
C GLN A 76 -0.48 23.78 -8.23
N MET A 77 0.26 24.28 -9.23
CA MET A 77 1.50 23.63 -9.69
C MET A 77 2.58 23.67 -8.61
N ALA A 78 2.70 24.77 -7.87
CA ALA A 78 3.63 24.86 -6.75
C ALA A 78 3.32 23.83 -5.65
N ASP A 79 2.04 23.65 -5.32
CA ASP A 79 1.62 22.65 -4.33
C ASP A 79 1.81 21.21 -4.81
N GLN A 80 1.57 20.95 -6.10
CA GLN A 80 1.90 19.66 -6.71
C GLN A 80 3.41 19.36 -6.68
N LEU A 81 4.25 20.37 -6.97
CA LEU A 81 5.71 20.23 -6.88
C LEU A 81 6.18 20.01 -5.45
N ARG A 82 5.62 20.76 -4.48
CA ARG A 82 5.87 20.52 -3.05
C ARG A 82 5.51 19.09 -2.66
N MET A 83 4.36 18.59 -3.12
CA MET A 83 3.95 17.21 -2.82
C MET A 83 4.91 16.18 -3.41
N LYS A 84 5.35 16.36 -4.66
CA LYS A 84 6.35 15.49 -5.31
C LYS A 84 7.69 15.48 -4.58
N ALA A 85 8.06 16.57 -3.91
CA ALA A 85 9.29 16.68 -3.13
C ALA A 85 9.14 16.15 -1.69
N GLN A 86 8.10 16.59 -0.97
CA GLN A 86 7.91 16.32 0.46
C GLN A 86 7.30 14.95 0.73
N CYS A 87 6.44 14.45 -0.15
CA CYS A 87 5.75 13.16 -0.03
C CYS A 87 6.26 12.15 -1.06
N ARG A 88 7.53 12.26 -1.46
CA ARG A 88 8.07 11.51 -2.59
C ARG A 88 7.96 10.00 -2.39
N ILE A 89 8.30 9.52 -1.19
CA ILE A 89 8.33 8.10 -0.85
C ILE A 89 6.92 7.52 -0.88
N GLU A 90 5.98 8.19 -0.21
CA GLU A 90 4.57 7.79 -0.16
C GLU A 90 3.92 7.84 -1.54
N LEU A 91 4.28 8.82 -2.37
CA LEU A 91 3.80 8.95 -3.73
C LEU A 91 4.31 7.81 -4.64
N ASP A 92 5.61 7.48 -4.58
CA ASP A 92 6.17 6.35 -5.33
C ASP A 92 5.45 5.04 -4.97
N GLU A 93 5.29 4.77 -3.67
CA GLU A 93 4.60 3.59 -3.16
C GLU A 93 3.14 3.55 -3.61
N LEU A 94 2.42 4.69 -3.56
CA LEU A 94 1.04 4.77 -4.03
C LEU A 94 0.93 4.46 -5.52
N LEU A 95 1.81 5.00 -6.36
CA LEU A 95 1.79 4.75 -7.80
C LEU A 95 2.16 3.30 -8.14
N GLU A 96 3.05 2.67 -7.39
CA GLU A 96 3.32 1.24 -7.51
C GLU A 96 2.14 0.38 -7.05
N ALA A 97 1.55 0.70 -5.90
CA ALA A 97 0.43 -0.06 -5.35
C ALA A 97 -0.79 0.01 -6.29
N ARG A 98 -1.05 1.17 -6.92
CA ARG A 98 -2.09 1.32 -7.95
C ARG A 98 -1.85 0.42 -9.15
N ARG A 99 -0.59 0.35 -9.63
CA ARG A 99 -0.21 -0.54 -10.74
C ARG A 99 -0.40 -2.01 -10.37
N GLY A 100 -0.03 -2.41 -9.15
CA GLY A 100 -0.17 -3.79 -8.68
C GLY A 100 -1.60 -4.22 -8.34
N ALA A 101 -2.49 -3.27 -8.00
CA ALA A 101 -3.89 -3.54 -7.70
C ALA A 101 -4.80 -3.50 -8.95
N ALA A 102 -4.31 -2.95 -10.06
CA ALA A 102 -5.04 -2.96 -11.32
C ALA A 102 -5.33 -4.42 -11.71
N PRO A 103 -6.59 -4.78 -12.01
CA PRO A 103 -6.90 -6.11 -12.53
C PRO A 103 -6.09 -6.29 -13.81
N GLY A 104 -5.36 -7.42 -13.90
CA GLY A 104 -4.50 -7.71 -15.04
C GLY A 104 -5.25 -7.51 -16.36
N GLN A 105 -4.66 -6.71 -17.24
CA GLN A 105 -5.07 -6.66 -18.65
C GLN A 105 -4.74 -7.99 -19.33
#